data_AF-A0A938Z501-F1
#
_entry.id   AF-A0A938Z501-F1
#
_cell.length_a   1.000
_cell.length_b   1.000
_cell.length_c   1.000
_cell.angle_alpha   90.00
_cell.angle_beta   90.00
_cell.angle_gamma   90.00
#
_symmetry.space_group_name_H-M   'P 1'
#
loop_
_entity.id
_entity.type
_entity.pdbx_description
1 polymer ?
#
loop_
_entity_poly.entity_id
_entity_poly.type
_entity_poly.pdbx_seq_one_letter_code
_entity_poly.pdbx_strand_id
1 'polypeptide(L)' 'MLSRATYGVGGKLVENIVLISHGGMAEGVKSSLEMIVGQQANVHTVSLRPDSDNLQFEKELNEKMKALNG' A
#
# COMPACT_ATOMS: atom_id res chain seq x y z
N MET A 1 29.66 -19.38 20.28
CA MET A 1 28.91 -20.44 19.56
C MET A 1 28.09 -19.74 18.49
N LEU A 2 28.48 -19.91 17.22
CA LEU A 2 28.08 -19.10 16.07
C LEU A 2 26.75 -19.57 15.46
N SER A 3 26.10 -18.62 14.75
CA SER A 3 25.38 -18.79 13.48
C SER A 3 23.85 -18.85 13.52
N ARG A 4 23.23 -17.75 13.06
CA ARG A 4 22.49 -17.75 11.78
C ARG A 4 22.51 -16.37 11.14
N ALA A 5 23.55 -16.22 10.31
CA ALA A 5 23.69 -15.41 9.11
C ALA A 5 22.79 -14.17 8.90
N THR A 6 23.42 -13.00 9.05
CA THR A 6 23.20 -11.86 8.17
C THR A 6 23.58 -12.25 6.74
N TYR A 7 22.61 -12.66 5.92
CA TYR A 7 22.80 -12.76 4.47
C TYR A 7 22.51 -11.40 3.86
N GLY A 8 23.58 -10.71 3.46
CA GLY A 8 23.49 -9.65 2.47
C GLY A 8 23.03 -10.22 1.15
N VAL A 9 21.85 -9.78 0.71
CA VAL A 9 21.47 -9.68 -0.70
C VAL A 9 21.00 -8.25 -0.85
N GLY A 10 21.52 -7.52 -1.82
CA GLY A 10 21.02 -6.19 -2.21
C GLY A 10 19.61 -6.26 -2.80
N GLY A 11 18.65 -6.77 -2.02
CA GLY A 11 17.24 -6.77 -2.32
C GLY A 11 16.70 -5.42 -1.90
N LYS A 12 16.36 -4.58 -2.88
CA LYS A 12 15.57 -3.38 -2.69
C LYS A 12 14.36 -3.77 -1.82
N LEU A 13 14.26 -3.26 -0.59
CA LEU A 13 13.05 -3.36 0.21
C LEU A 13 11.93 -2.78 -0.64
N VAL A 14 11.03 -3.64 -1.13
CA VAL A 14 9.90 -3.19 -1.92
C VAL A 14 8.90 -2.63 -0.91
N GLU A 15 9.02 -1.34 -0.62
CA GLU A 15 8.10 -0.67 0.29
C GLU A 15 6.72 -0.63 -0.36
N ASN A 16 5.72 -1.15 0.37
CA ASN A 16 4.33 -1.01 -0.01
C ASN A 16 3.86 0.39 0.36
N ILE A 17 3.40 1.16 -0.62
CA ILE A 17 2.90 2.52 -0.44
C ILE A 17 1.38 2.45 -0.46
N VAL A 18 0.74 2.96 0.59
CA VAL A 18 -0.72 3.06 0.66
C VAL A 18 -1.13 4.52 0.61
N LEU A 19 -1.83 4.90 -0.46
CA LEU A 19 -2.41 6.22 -0.67
C LEU A 19 -3.81 6.26 -0.06
N ILE A 20 -4.04 7.20 0.85
CA ILE A 20 -5.32 7.36 1.56
C ILE A 20 -5.88 8.74 1.25
N SER A 21 -7.13 8.80 0.81
CA SER A 21 -7.81 10.08 0.58
C SER A 21 -9.32 9.97 0.80
N HIS A 22 -9.95 11.11 1.03
CA HIS A 22 -11.40 11.25 0.91
C HIS A 22 -11.81 11.24 -0.56
N GLY A 23 -12.83 10.47 -0.91
CA GLY A 23 -13.28 10.29 -2.29
C GLY A 23 -12.23 9.60 -3.18
N GLY A 24 -12.28 9.88 -4.49
CA GLY A 24 -11.44 9.20 -5.50
C GLY A 24 -10.04 9.79 -5.73
N MET A 25 -9.54 10.66 -4.85
CA MET A 25 -8.27 11.37 -5.08
C MET A 25 -7.07 10.41 -5.13
N ALA A 26 -7.00 9.43 -4.22
CA ALA A 26 -5.93 8.43 -4.16
C ALA A 26 -5.86 7.58 -5.43
N GLU A 27 -7.01 7.21 -5.99
CA GLU A 27 -7.11 6.48 -7.25
C GLU A 27 -6.63 7.34 -8.42
N GLY A 28 -7.04 8.60 -8.48
CA GLY A 28 -6.57 9.55 -9.49
C GLY A 28 -5.06 9.78 -9.45
N VAL A 29 -4.48 9.89 -8.24
CA VAL A 29 -3.03 10.01 -8.05
C VAL A 29 -2.31 8.74 -8.51
N LYS A 30 -2.80 7.55 -8.12
CA LYS A 30 -2.23 6.27 -8.58
C LYS A 30 -2.27 6.18 -10.10
N SER A 31 -3.42 6.47 -10.71
CA SER A 31 -3.57 6.44 -12.17
C SER A 31 -2.61 7.41 -12.87
N SER A 32 -2.48 8.64 -12.36
CA SER A 32 -1.56 9.63 -12.91
C SER A 32 -0.09 9.19 -12.78
N LEU A 33 0.27 8.58 -11.65
CA LEU A 33 1.59 8.01 -11.44
C LEU A 33 1.86 6.86 -12.42
N GLU A 34 0.91 5.95 -12.60
CA GLU A 34 1.02 4.81 -13.53
C GLU A 34 1.13 5.25 -14.99
N MET A 35 0.58 6.41 -15.36
CA MET A 35 0.79 7.00 -16.69
C MET A 35 2.24 7.48 -16.92
N ILE A 36 2.95 7.88 -15.86
CA ILE A 36 4.31 8.45 -15.96
C ILE A 36 5.37 7.35 -15.80
N VAL A 37 5.24 6.50 -14.79
CA VAL A 37 6.25 5.50 -14.42
C VAL A 37 5.87 4.06 -14.78
N GLY A 38 4.67 3.86 -15.33
CA GLY A 38 4.10 2.53 -15.57
C GLY A 38 3.45 1.92 -14.33
N GLN A 39 2.78 0.79 -14.51
CA GLN A 39 2.06 0.08 -13.44
C GLN A 39 2.97 -0.24 -12.25
N GLN A 40 2.51 0.07 -11.04
CA GLN A 40 3.23 -0.20 -9.79
C GLN A 40 2.44 -1.15 -8.90
N ALA A 41 2.92 -2.39 -8.76
CA ALA A 41 2.24 -3.42 -7.96
C ALA A 41 2.32 -3.16 -6.44
N ASN A 42 3.24 -2.32 -6.00
CA ASN A 42 3.46 -1.96 -4.60
C ASN A 42 2.75 -0.66 -4.18
N VAL A 43 1.97 -0.02 -5.06
CA VAL A 43 1.19 1.18 -4.74
C VAL A 43 -0.29 0.83 -4.66
N HIS A 44 -0.85 1.01 -3.48
CA HIS A 44 -2.23 0.65 -3.12
C HIS A 44 -3.01 1.92 -2.79
N THR A 45 -4.31 1.91 -3.01
CA THR A 45 -5.19 3.04 -2.70
C THR A 45 -6.29 2.62 -1.73
N VAL A 46 -6.66 3.51 -0.81
CA VAL A 46 -7.84 3.40 0.06
C VAL A 46 -8.61 4.71 -0.01
N SER A 47 -9.87 4.61 -0.38
CA SER A 47 -10.75 5.75 -0.59
C SER A 47 -11.76 5.80 0.56
N LEU A 48 -11.73 6.85 1.37
CA LEU A 48 -12.84 7.11 2.31
C LEU A 48 -14.04 7.56 1.50
N ARG A 49 -15.10 6.74 1.49
CA ARG A 49 -16.36 7.10 0.83
C ARG A 49 -17.17 8.02 1.75
N PRO A 50 -17.97 8.94 1.18
CA PRO A 50 -18.85 9.80 1.98
C PRO A 50 -19.85 8.98 2.82
N ASP A 51 -20.16 7.77 2.35
CA ASP A 51 -21.16 6.87 2.91
C ASP A 51 -20.55 5.83 3.87
N SER A 52 -19.22 5.79 3.99
CA SER A 52 -18.52 4.82 4.85
C SER A 52 -18.31 5.39 6.24
N ASP A 53 -18.71 4.62 7.25
CA ASP A 53 -18.45 4.95 8.65
C ASP A 53 -16.97 4.66 9.02
N ASN A 54 -16.46 5.32 10.06
CA ASN A 54 -15.03 5.27 10.42
C ASN A 54 -14.55 3.84 10.71
N LEU A 55 -15.43 2.99 11.27
CA LEU A 55 -15.17 1.58 11.55
C LEU A 55 -14.97 0.75 10.27
N GLN A 56 -15.70 1.10 9.20
CA GLN A 56 -15.63 0.39 7.93
C GLN A 56 -14.30 0.69 7.22
N PHE A 57 -13.88 1.96 7.24
CA PHE A 57 -12.57 2.38 6.74
C PHE A 57 -11.42 1.70 7.51
N GLU A 58 -11.48 1.68 8.84
CA GLU A 58 -10.45 1.05 9.66
C GLU A 58 -10.33 -0.45 9.36
N LYS A 59 -11.44 -1.13 9.12
CA LYS A 59 -11.45 -2.55 8.73
C LYS A 59 -10.80 -2.75 7.37
N GLU A 60 -11.18 -1.99 6.35
CA GLU A 60 -10.61 -2.07 5.00
C GLU A 60 -9.11 -1.76 4.97
N LEU A 61 -8.67 -0.75 5.74
CA LEU A 61 -7.27 -0.41 5.90
C LEU A 61 -6.49 -1.56 6.55
N ASN A 62 -6.99 -2.11 7.65
CA ASN A 62 -6.34 -3.22 8.35
C ASN A 62 -6.28 -4.49 7.50
N GLU A 63 -7.32 -4.79 6.72
CA GLU A 63 -7.32 -5.92 5.77
C GLU A 63 -6.26 -5.73 4.68
N LYS A 64 -6.16 -4.54 4.09
CA LYS A 64 -5.08 -4.22 3.14
C LYS A 64 -3.71 -4.33 3.78
N MET A 65 -3.50 -3.76 4.96
CA MET A 65 -2.22 -3.85 5.66
C MET A 65 -1.81 -5.30 5.97
N LYS A 66 -2.77 -6.17 6.31
CA LYS A 66 -2.51 -7.62 6.48
C LYS A 66 -2.14 -8.31 5.18
N ALA A 67 -2.81 -7.99 4.08
CA ALA A 67 -2.50 -8.56 2.77
C ALA A 67 -1.10 -8.15 2.26
N LEU A 68 -0.60 -6.99 2.69
CA LEU A 68 0.70 -6.45 2.27
C LEU A 68 1.89 -6.92 3.12
N ASN A 69 1.64 -7.35 4.35
CA ASN A 69 2.64 -7.88 5.29
C ASN A 69 2.66 -9.42 5.35
N GLY A 70 1.93 -10.09 4.45
CA GLY A 70 1.80 -11.55 4.37
C GLY A 70 2.99 -12.25 3.72
#